data_AF-A0A932Z939-F1
#
_entry.id   AF-A0A932Z939-F1
#
_cell.length_a   1.000
_cell.length_b   1.000
_cell.length_c   1.000
_cell.angle_alpha   90.00
_cell.angle_beta   90.00
_cell.angle_gamma   90.00
#
_symmetry.space_group_name_H-M   'P 1'
#
loop_
_entity.id
_entity.type
_entity.pdbx_description
1 polymer ?
#
loop_
_entity_poly.entity_id
_entity_poly.type
_entity_poly.pdbx_seq_one_letter_code
_entity_poly.pdbx_strand_id
1 'polypeptide(L)'
;MTDLNQQALAKYRNDFLKEVEERVEEGEWVKMCMQCGVCAGSCPFGAHWEHSPQKIFMMIRAGKREQVLSSDSMWMCTSCYNCVVRC
;
A
#
# COMPACT_ATOMS: atom_id res chain seq x y z
N MET A 1 10.58 14.46 -27.33
CA MET A 1 9.21 14.31 -26.81
C MET A 1 8.71 15.69 -26.45
N THR A 2 7.59 16.13 -27.02
CA THR A 2 6.97 17.46 -26.82
C THR A 2 6.52 17.66 -25.36
N ASP A 3 6.58 18.89 -24.84
CA ASP A 3 6.19 19.25 -23.46
C ASP A 3 4.76 18.78 -23.08
N LEU A 4 3.85 18.76 -24.06
CA LEU A 4 2.49 18.23 -23.93
C LEU A 4 2.45 16.77 -23.46
N ASN A 5 3.38 15.93 -23.94
CA ASN A 5 3.45 14.53 -23.54
C ASN A 5 3.98 14.39 -22.11
N GLN A 6 4.87 15.27 -21.65
CA GLN A 6 5.38 15.25 -20.28
C GLN A 6 4.29 15.63 -19.27
N GLN A 7 3.48 16.65 -19.58
CA GLN A 7 2.34 17.05 -18.74
C GLN A 7 1.27 15.94 -18.66
N ALA A 8 0.99 15.27 -19.78
CA ALA A 8 0.07 14.14 -19.80
C ALA A 8 0.57 12.96 -18.94
N LEU A 9 1.88 12.67 -19.00
CA LEU A 9 2.51 11.60 -18.21
C LEU A 9 2.63 11.93 -16.72
N ALA A 10 2.74 13.20 -16.34
CA ALA A 10 2.84 13.62 -14.94
C ALA A 10 1.64 13.12 -14.10
N LYS A 11 0.44 13.07 -14.69
CA LYS A 11 -0.77 12.49 -14.05
C LYS A 11 -0.62 11.01 -13.71
N TYR A 12 0.21 10.27 -14.45
CA TYR A 12 0.45 8.84 -14.26
C TYR A 12 1.72 8.54 -13.45
N ARG A 13 2.44 9.57 -13.00
CA ARG A 13 3.63 9.41 -12.18
C ARG A 13 3.21 9.08 -10.75
N ASN A 14 3.31 7.81 -10.35
CA ASN A 14 3.08 7.43 -8.96
C ASN A 14 4.34 7.70 -8.14
N ASP A 15 4.47 8.95 -7.68
CA ASP A 15 5.56 9.34 -6.79
C ASP A 15 5.44 8.70 -5.39
N PHE A 16 4.23 8.28 -4.99
CA PHE A 16 4.00 7.73 -3.65
C PHE A 16 4.53 6.29 -3.49
N LEU A 17 4.32 5.40 -4.47
CA LEU A 17 4.92 4.07 -4.42
C LEU A 17 6.45 4.17 -4.36
N LYS A 18 7.03 5.04 -5.19
CA LYS A 18 8.48 5.28 -5.19
C LYS A 18 8.97 5.80 -3.83
N GLU A 19 8.24 6.75 -3.24
CA GLU A 19 8.53 7.26 -1.89
C GLU A 19 8.53 6.12 -0.85
N VAL A 20 7.55 5.21 -0.91
CA VAL A 20 7.46 4.06 -0.01
C VAL A 20 8.65 3.11 -0.20
N GLU A 21 9.02 2.80 -1.45
CA GLU A 21 10.19 1.95 -1.74
C GLU A 21 11.50 2.54 -1.20
N GLU A 22 11.67 3.86 -1.26
CA GLU A 22 12.91 4.54 -0.85
C GLU A 22 12.98 4.83 0.65
N ARG A 23 11.84 4.95 1.34
CA ARG A 23 11.78 5.48 2.72
C ARG A 23 11.25 4.50 3.76
N VAL A 24 10.62 3.40 3.36
CA VAL A 24 10.05 2.41 4.27
C VAL A 24 10.90 1.14 4.23
N GLU A 25 11.24 0.61 5.41
CA GLU A 25 11.91 -0.68 5.52
C GLU A 25 11.09 -1.77 4.80
N GLU A 26 11.75 -2.54 3.94
CA GLU A 26 11.11 -3.54 3.07
C GLU A 26 9.97 -2.99 2.18
N GLY A 27 9.96 -1.67 1.91
CA GLY A 27 8.92 -1.01 1.11
C GLY A 27 8.80 -1.54 -0.32
N GLU A 28 9.86 -2.15 -0.84
CA GLU A 28 9.89 -2.84 -2.13
C GLU A 28 8.92 -4.04 -2.21
N TRP A 29 8.47 -4.60 -1.09
CA TRP A 29 7.49 -5.70 -1.09
C TRP A 29 6.09 -5.23 -1.50
N VAL A 30 5.80 -3.93 -1.37
CA VAL A 30 4.49 -3.37 -1.74
C VAL A 30 4.20 -3.57 -3.24
N LYS A 31 5.20 -3.43 -4.12
CA LYS A 31 5.04 -3.70 -5.56
C LYS A 31 4.88 -5.19 -5.89
N MET A 32 5.38 -6.08 -5.02
CA MET A 32 5.31 -7.54 -5.21
C MET A 32 3.93 -8.11 -4.86
N CYS A 33 3.12 -7.36 -4.11
CA CYS A 33 1.80 -7.80 -3.69
C CYS A 33 0.87 -8.16 -4.87
N MET A 34 0.46 -9.43 -4.93
CA MET A 34 -0.46 -9.96 -5.95
C MET A 34 -1.95 -9.82 -5.59
N GLN A 35 -2.29 -9.10 -4.51
CA GLN A 35 -3.67 -8.87 -4.06
C GLN A 35 -4.47 -10.15 -3.72
N CYS A 36 -3.80 -11.21 -3.25
CA CYS A 36 -4.45 -12.48 -2.89
C CYS A 36 -5.34 -12.41 -1.62
N GLY A 37 -5.09 -11.44 -0.73
CA GLY A 37 -5.87 -11.23 0.49
C GLY A 37 -5.55 -12.17 1.67
N VAL A 38 -4.53 -13.02 1.58
CA VAL A 38 -4.09 -13.89 2.68
C VAL A 38 -3.78 -13.10 3.96
N CYS A 39 -3.17 -11.91 3.80
CA CYS A 39 -2.90 -11.01 4.93
C CYS A 39 -4.18 -10.50 5.61
N ALA A 40 -5.24 -10.23 4.84
CA ALA A 40 -6.53 -9.80 5.37
C ALA A 40 -7.22 -10.93 6.14
N GLY A 41 -7.19 -12.17 5.60
CA GLY A 41 -7.77 -13.34 6.25
C GLY A 41 -6.98 -13.85 7.47
N SER A 42 -5.69 -13.53 7.56
CA SER A 42 -4.82 -13.96 8.67
C SER A 42 -4.80 -13.00 9.85
N CYS A 43 -5.36 -11.78 9.68
CA CYS A 43 -5.38 -10.77 10.72
C CYS A 43 -6.46 -11.09 11.76
N PRO A 44 -6.13 -11.22 13.06
CA PRO A 44 -7.14 -11.46 14.10
C PRO A 44 -8.08 -10.26 14.29
N PHE A 45 -7.63 -9.06 13.93
CA PHE A 45 -8.42 -7.83 13.99
C PHE A 45 -9.10 -7.49 12.66
N GLY A 46 -9.08 -8.36 11.65
CA GLY A 46 -9.52 -8.03 10.28
C GLY A 46 -10.91 -7.38 10.20
N ALA A 47 -11.85 -7.75 11.08
CA ALA A 47 -13.18 -7.17 11.16
C ALA A 47 -13.22 -5.69 11.59
N HIS A 48 -12.16 -5.21 12.24
CA HIS A 48 -12.04 -3.83 12.73
C HIS A 48 -11.24 -2.93 11.78
N TRP A 49 -10.66 -3.49 10.71
CA TRP A 49 -9.93 -2.73 9.72
C TRP A 49 -10.91 -2.14 8.70
N GLU A 50 -10.86 -0.82 8.50
CA GLU A 50 -11.53 -0.19 7.36
C GLU A 50 -10.84 -0.61 6.03
N HIS A 51 -9.50 -0.59 6.05
CA HIS A 51 -8.64 -0.87 4.90
C HIS A 51 -7.62 -1.95 5.25
N SER A 52 -7.93 -3.22 4.95
CA SER A 52 -7.02 -4.36 5.18
C SER A 52 -5.60 -4.14 4.60
N PRO A 53 -4.56 -4.87 5.06
CA PRO A 53 -3.17 -4.63 4.60
C PRO A 53 -3.02 -4.71 3.07
N GLN A 54 -3.66 -5.69 2.45
CA GLN A 54 -3.82 -5.85 0.99
C GLN A 54 -4.36 -4.57 0.32
N LYS A 55 -5.43 -3.99 0.87
CA LYS A 55 -6.06 -2.77 0.33
C LYS A 55 -5.12 -1.58 0.48
N ILE A 56 -4.43 -1.45 1.61
CA ILE A 56 -3.42 -0.41 1.83
C ILE A 56 -2.34 -0.48 0.74
N PHE A 57 -1.80 -1.68 0.45
CA PHE A 57 -0.80 -1.85 -0.60
C PHE A 57 -1.32 -1.46 -1.99
N MET A 58 -2.58 -1.79 -2.31
CA MET A 58 -3.21 -1.35 -3.55
C MET A 58 -3.38 0.16 -3.61
N MET A 59 -3.75 0.80 -2.51
CA MET A 59 -3.90 2.27 -2.43
C MET A 59 -2.57 3.00 -2.61
N ILE A 60 -1.48 2.47 -2.04
CA ILE A 60 -0.12 2.99 -2.29
C ILE A 60 0.20 2.91 -3.79
N ARG A 61 -0.03 1.75 -4.41
CA ARG A 61 0.19 1.54 -5.86
C ARG A 61 -0.74 2.38 -6.74
N ALA A 62 -1.88 2.80 -6.22
CA ALA A 62 -2.81 3.71 -6.89
C ALA A 62 -2.51 5.20 -6.64
N GLY A 63 -1.46 5.53 -5.88
CA GLY A 63 -1.08 6.92 -5.58
C GLY A 63 -2.03 7.63 -4.63
N LYS A 64 -2.84 6.89 -3.86
CA LYS A 64 -3.83 7.43 -2.93
C LYS A 64 -3.20 7.83 -1.59
N ARG A 65 -2.20 8.72 -1.64
CA ARG A 65 -1.35 9.08 -0.50
C ARG A 65 -2.14 9.56 0.71
N GLU A 66 -3.02 10.53 0.51
CA GLU A 66 -3.79 11.17 1.58
C GLU A 66 -4.69 10.14 2.28
N GLN A 67 -5.35 9.26 1.50
CA GLN A 67 -6.23 8.21 2.02
C GLN A 67 -5.47 7.16 2.83
N VAL A 68 -4.25 6.80 2.41
CA VAL A 68 -3.40 5.87 3.17
C VAL A 68 -2.96 6.50 4.49
N LEU A 69 -2.44 7.73 4.45
CA LEU A 69 -1.87 8.39 5.62
C LEU A 69 -2.93 8.87 6.62
N SER A 70 -4.17 9.08 6.19
CA SER A 70 -5.30 9.40 7.07
C SER A 70 -6.05 8.17 7.57
N SER A 71 -5.66 6.94 7.20
CA SER A 71 -6.38 5.74 7.61
C SER A 71 -5.99 5.30 9.02
N ASP A 72 -7.00 5.02 9.84
CA ASP A 72 -6.79 4.44 11.17
C ASP A 72 -6.37 2.96 11.11
N SER A 73 -6.47 2.32 9.94
CA SER A 73 -6.21 0.88 9.79
C SER A 73 -4.77 0.50 10.15
N MET A 74 -3.79 1.39 9.93
CA MET A 74 -2.39 1.15 10.31
C MET A 74 -2.22 1.06 11.84
N TRP A 75 -2.99 1.82 12.62
CA TRP A 75 -2.96 1.81 14.08
C TRP A 75 -3.62 0.58 14.70
N MET A 76 -4.39 -0.18 13.92
CA MET A 76 -4.97 -1.46 14.34
C MET A 76 -3.99 -2.64 14.26
N CYS A 77 -2.80 -2.43 13.67
CA CYS A 77 -1.77 -3.46 13.59
C CYS A 77 -1.10 -3.67 14.95
N THR A 78 -1.11 -4.91 15.45
CA THR A 78 -0.43 -5.29 16.69
C THR A 78 0.95 -5.90 16.47
N SER A 79 1.48 -5.83 15.24
CA SER A 79 2.75 -6.46 14.84
C SER A 79 2.86 -7.93 15.23
N CYS A 80 1.77 -8.70 15.06
CA CYS A 80 1.73 -10.13 15.36
C CYS A 80 2.37 -11.04 14.29
N TYR A 81 2.78 -10.48 13.14
CA TYR A 81 3.44 -11.17 12.01
C TYR A 81 2.69 -12.32 11.32
N ASN A 82 1.46 -12.67 11.72
CA ASN A 82 0.66 -13.72 11.05
C ASN A 82 0.51 -13.51 9.53
N CYS A 83 0.31 -12.27 9.11
CA CYS A 83 0.20 -11.93 7.69
C CYS A 83 1.52 -12.09 6.94
N VAL A 84 2.67 -11.84 7.59
CA VAL A 84 4.00 -11.94 6.99
C VAL A 84 4.38 -13.40 6.75
N VAL A 85 4.20 -14.27 7.76
CA VAL A 85 4.58 -15.69 7.68
C VAL A 85 3.78 -16.45 6.61
N ARG A 86 2.58 -15.98 6.28
CA ARG A 86 1.69 -16.60 5.29
C ARG A 86 1.74 -15.92 3.91
N CYS A 87 2.42 -14.80 3.78
CA CYS A 87 2.49 -14.03 2.54
C CYS A 87 3.40 -14.70 1.51
#